data_AF-A0A8S1KGE6-F1
#
_entry.id   AF-A0A8S1KGE6-F1
#
_cell.length_a   1.000
_cell.length_b   1.000
_cell.length_c   1.000
_cell.angle_alpha   90.00
_cell.angle_beta   90.00
_cell.angle_gamma   90.00
#
_symmetry.space_group_name_H-M   'P 1'
#
loop_
_entity.id
_entity.type
_entity.pdbx_description
1 polymer ?
#
loop_
_entity_poly.entity_id
_entity_poly.type
_entity_poly.pdbx_seq_one_letter_code
_entity_poly.pdbx_strand_id
1 'polypeptide(L)'
;MLPKIQGQAVGRKENLASQQIVEDHLKNILKKQENQNYKAWKTPYAPKNPHSPFGDFPKEYLPKEKANQQKVIEPVHETSQNALITNKYQGTHQGTGGRTSSQLQKKEEYRPAPPKAGAFDQRTISVSDFRRYYDRGDLPIKVDHQGSVNRIIWKISPEQLDYHHYLPIFFDGLREKMDPYRFLAILGTYGLLENGGNKILPVIPQLIIPIKTNLNTRDPSIIEVQLKVLQKLVLSGEMVGEALVPYYRQLLPIMNLYKNRNSNLGDFIEYNQRKRVNIGDLIQETLELFEQTGGEDAYINIKYMIPTYESCILN
;
A
#
# COMPACT_ATOMS: atom_id res chain seq x y z
N MET A 1 39.84 -9.25 -46.66
CA MET A 1 39.13 -10.53 -46.84
C MET A 1 39.41 -11.38 -45.61
N LEU A 2 38.45 -11.48 -44.70
CA LEU A 2 38.55 -12.30 -43.48
C LEU A 2 37.95 -13.69 -43.79
N PRO A 3 38.57 -14.80 -43.36
CA PRO A 3 38.04 -16.13 -43.61
C PRO A 3 36.82 -16.42 -42.73
N LYS A 4 35.75 -16.91 -43.36
CA LYS A 4 34.54 -17.43 -42.69
C LYS A 4 34.90 -18.72 -41.94
N ILE A 5 34.69 -18.74 -40.63
CA ILE A 5 34.73 -19.98 -39.84
C ILE A 5 33.38 -20.67 -40.04
N GLN A 6 33.41 -21.81 -40.74
CA GLN A 6 32.30 -22.74 -40.88
C GLN A 6 31.91 -23.31 -39.52
N GLY A 7 30.61 -23.26 -39.21
CA GLY A 7 30.05 -23.92 -38.05
C GLY A 7 30.22 -25.43 -38.15
N GLN A 8 31.06 -26.01 -37.29
CA GLN A 8 30.99 -27.42 -36.97
C GLN A 8 30.00 -27.60 -35.82
N ALA A 9 28.79 -28.04 -36.16
CA ALA A 9 27.86 -28.62 -35.21
C ALA A 9 28.43 -29.95 -34.70
N VAL A 10 29.15 -29.91 -33.57
CA VAL A 10 29.54 -31.13 -32.85
C VAL A 10 28.35 -31.58 -32.00
N GLY A 11 27.45 -32.32 -32.63
CA GLY A 11 26.53 -33.18 -31.91
C GLY A 11 27.33 -34.34 -31.30
N ARG A 12 27.64 -34.24 -30.00
CA ARG A 12 27.80 -35.42 -29.16
C ARG A 12 26.59 -35.50 -28.25
N LYS A 13 25.82 -36.58 -28.35
CA LYS A 13 24.91 -37.03 -27.29
C LYS A 13 25.79 -37.38 -26.09
N GLU A 14 26.30 -36.37 -25.39
CA GLU A 14 26.98 -36.59 -24.13
C GLU A 14 25.92 -37.06 -23.13
N ASN A 15 26.26 -38.09 -22.38
CA ASN A 15 25.40 -38.61 -21.33
C ASN A 15 25.06 -37.44 -20.39
N LEU A 16 23.79 -37.24 -20.05
CA LEU A 16 23.37 -36.10 -19.22
C LEU A 16 24.21 -36.02 -17.93
N ALA A 17 24.57 -37.18 -17.39
CA ALA A 17 25.47 -37.32 -16.25
C ALA A 17 26.87 -36.73 -16.52
N SER A 18 27.47 -36.96 -17.69
CA SER A 18 28.79 -36.41 -18.02
C SER A 18 28.75 -34.89 -18.16
N GLN A 19 27.67 -34.33 -18.71
CA GLN A 19 27.50 -32.87 -18.79
C GLN A 19 27.41 -32.23 -17.41
N GLN A 20 26.64 -32.83 -16.49
CA GLN A 20 26.52 -32.30 -15.12
C GLN A 20 27.83 -32.38 -14.33
N ILE A 21 28.62 -33.44 -14.51
CA ILE A 21 29.94 -33.56 -13.87
C ILE A 21 30.89 -32.46 -14.35
N VAL A 22 30.88 -32.17 -15.66
CA VAL A 22 31.69 -31.08 -16.25
C VAL A 22 31.24 -29.72 -15.71
N GLU A 23 29.93 -29.51 -15.58
CA GLU A 23 29.36 -28.27 -15.05
C GLU A 23 29.75 -28.03 -13.59
N ASP A 24 29.70 -29.06 -12.74
CA ASP A 24 30.11 -28.97 -11.34
C ASP A 24 31.63 -28.72 -11.20
N HIS A 25 32.44 -29.29 -12.10
CA HIS A 25 33.87 -29.03 -12.14
C HIS A 25 34.16 -27.56 -12.49
N LEU A 26 33.46 -27.01 -13.49
CA LEU A 26 33.56 -25.59 -13.87
C LEU A 26 33.14 -24.67 -12.72
N LYS A 27 32.04 -24.97 -12.01
CA LYS A 27 31.61 -24.20 -10.83
C LYS A 27 32.67 -24.18 -9.73
N ASN A 28 33.38 -25.29 -9.53
CA ASN A 28 34.47 -25.35 -8.55
C ASN A 28 35.68 -24.50 -8.98
N ILE A 29 36.05 -24.52 -10.25
CA ILE A 29 37.14 -23.69 -10.79
C ILE A 29 36.82 -22.19 -10.63
N LEU A 30 35.60 -21.78 -11.01
CA LEU A 30 35.17 -20.38 -10.91
C LEU A 30 35.17 -19.89 -9.45
N LYS A 31 34.64 -20.69 -8.51
CA LYS A 31 34.66 -20.31 -7.09
C LYS A 31 36.06 -20.26 -6.49
N LYS A 32 36.99 -21.10 -6.96
CA LYS A 32 38.40 -21.01 -6.56
C LYS A 32 39.06 -19.71 -7.00
N GLN A 33 38.69 -19.14 -8.16
CA GLN A 33 39.16 -17.80 -8.55
C GLN A 33 38.67 -16.72 -7.58
N GLU A 34 37.48 -16.89 -7.00
CA GLU A 34 36.91 -16.00 -5.98
C GLU A 34 37.42 -16.32 -4.55
N ASN A 35 38.45 -17.16 -4.40
CA ASN A 35 38.98 -17.62 -3.10
C ASN A 35 37.93 -18.34 -2.21
N GLN A 36 36.89 -18.92 -2.82
CA GLN A 36 35.85 -19.68 -2.12
C GLN A 36 35.95 -21.19 -2.44
N ASN A 37 35.68 -22.03 -1.43
CA ASN A 37 35.56 -23.47 -1.63
C ASN A 37 34.14 -23.84 -2.07
N TYR A 38 33.99 -24.33 -3.32
CA TYR A 38 32.72 -24.88 -3.78
C TYR A 38 32.40 -26.19 -3.06
N LYS A 39 31.24 -26.24 -2.41
CA LYS A 39 30.66 -27.44 -1.81
C LYS A 39 29.29 -27.63 -2.44
N ALA A 40 29.12 -28.66 -3.26
CA ALA A 40 27.89 -28.90 -4.01
C ALA A 40 26.64 -29.00 -3.11
N TRP A 41 26.82 -29.51 -1.88
CA TRP A 41 25.78 -29.64 -0.87
C TRP A 41 25.47 -28.37 -0.07
N LYS A 42 26.16 -27.25 -0.32
CA LYS A 42 25.91 -25.95 0.34
C LYS A 42 25.16 -25.00 -0.59
N THR A 43 23.97 -25.39 -1.03
CA THR A 43 23.05 -24.51 -1.75
C THR A 43 22.16 -23.73 -0.77
N PRO A 44 21.61 -22.56 -1.14
CA PRO A 44 20.60 -21.87 -0.33
C PRO A 44 19.39 -22.75 0.02
N TYR A 45 19.09 -23.74 -0.83
CA TYR A 45 18.02 -24.71 -0.68
C TYR A 45 18.45 -25.99 0.05
N ALA A 46 19.70 -26.11 0.49
CA ALA A 46 20.15 -27.27 1.24
C ALA A 46 19.59 -27.24 2.68
N PRO A 47 19.18 -28.39 3.24
CA PRO A 47 18.75 -28.44 4.64
C PRO A 47 19.88 -27.96 5.56
N LYS A 48 19.57 -27.01 6.44
CA LYS A 48 20.50 -26.57 7.47
C LYS A 48 20.57 -27.65 8.55
N ASN A 49 21.74 -28.27 8.74
CA ASN A 49 21.97 -29.38 9.67
C ASN A 49 21.08 -30.62 9.40
N PRO A 50 21.36 -31.40 8.35
CA PRO A 50 20.65 -32.65 8.14
C PRO A 50 20.90 -33.61 9.32
N HIS A 51 19.86 -34.30 9.79
CA HIS A 51 20.00 -35.27 10.89
C HIS A 51 20.98 -36.41 10.55
N SER A 52 21.14 -36.73 9.26
CA SER A 52 22.06 -37.75 8.78
C SER A 52 22.62 -37.41 7.38
N PRO A 53 23.63 -38.14 6.89
CA PRO A 53 24.15 -38.03 5.52
C PRO A 53 23.11 -38.30 4.42
N PHE A 54 21.99 -38.96 4.74
CA PHE A 54 20.91 -39.30 3.80
C PHE A 54 19.71 -38.34 3.88
N GLY A 55 19.82 -37.27 4.64
CA GLY A 55 18.73 -36.31 4.89
C GLY A 55 18.09 -36.48 6.27
N ASP A 56 16.95 -35.82 6.45
CA ASP A 56 16.24 -35.78 7.72
C ASP A 56 15.48 -37.09 7.98
N PHE A 57 15.63 -37.64 9.19
CA PHE A 57 14.85 -38.79 9.63
C PHE A 57 13.35 -38.48 9.64
N PRO A 58 12.46 -39.44 9.29
CA PRO A 58 11.02 -39.21 9.30
C PRO A 58 10.55 -38.79 10.70
N LYS A 59 9.69 -37.77 10.75
CA LYS A 59 9.25 -37.11 12.00
C LYS A 59 8.56 -38.07 12.98
N GLU A 60 7.95 -39.12 12.49
CA GLU A 60 7.22 -40.13 13.27
C GLU A 60 8.13 -40.98 14.16
N TYR A 61 9.41 -41.12 13.79
CA TYR A 61 10.40 -41.94 14.50
C TYR A 61 11.40 -41.11 15.30
N LEU A 62 11.23 -39.78 15.34
CA LEU A 62 12.08 -38.89 16.12
C LEU A 62 11.64 -38.88 17.59
N PRO A 63 12.56 -39.08 18.56
CA PRO A 63 12.25 -38.88 19.98
C PRO A 63 11.69 -37.46 20.20
N LYS A 64 10.51 -37.38 20.84
CA LYS A 64 9.74 -36.14 21.00
C LYS A 64 10.50 -34.99 21.68
N GLU A 65 11.61 -35.27 22.35
CA GLU A 65 12.49 -34.28 22.99
C GLU A 65 13.32 -33.44 22.00
N LYS A 66 13.53 -33.90 20.75
CA LYS A 66 14.30 -33.15 19.73
C LYS A 66 13.45 -32.41 18.70
N ALA A 67 12.15 -32.70 18.62
CA ALA A 67 11.26 -32.11 17.62
C ALA A 67 10.88 -30.64 17.92
N ASN A 68 11.03 -30.19 19.17
CA ASN A 68 10.57 -28.86 19.62
C ASN A 68 11.67 -27.82 19.82
N GLN A 69 12.91 -28.09 19.41
CA GLN A 69 13.95 -27.05 19.42
C GLN A 69 13.99 -26.29 18.10
N GLN A 70 12.90 -25.60 17.75
CA GLN A 70 13.14 -24.29 17.12
C GLN A 70 13.85 -23.47 18.18
N LYS A 71 15.16 -23.27 18.03
CA LYS A 71 15.90 -22.31 18.83
C LYS A 71 15.27 -20.94 18.58
N VAL A 72 14.31 -20.57 19.41
CA VAL A 72 14.09 -19.18 19.75
C VAL A 72 15.43 -18.74 20.30
N ILE A 73 16.14 -17.90 19.54
CA ILE A 73 17.36 -17.27 20.01
C ILE A 73 16.89 -16.28 21.07
N GLU A 74 16.76 -16.74 22.31
CA GLU A 74 16.75 -15.82 23.43
C GLU A 74 18.10 -15.10 23.43
N PRO A 75 18.11 -13.76 23.59
CA PRO A 75 19.36 -13.01 23.58
C PRO A 75 20.25 -13.59 24.67
N VAL A 76 21.46 -13.98 24.26
CA VAL A 76 22.50 -14.54 25.12
C VAL A 76 22.68 -13.58 26.30
N HIS A 77 22.11 -13.93 27.45
CA HIS A 77 22.58 -13.37 28.70
C HIS A 77 23.98 -13.95 28.86
N GLU A 78 25.00 -13.14 28.60
CA GLU A 78 26.39 -13.48 28.91
C GLU A 78 26.42 -13.86 30.39
N THR A 79 26.34 -15.15 30.64
CA THR A 79 26.72 -15.69 31.93
C THR A 79 28.23 -15.71 31.84
N SER A 80 28.87 -14.71 32.42
CA SER A 80 30.31 -14.60 32.57
C SER A 80 30.83 -15.85 33.29
N GLN A 81 31.06 -16.93 32.53
CA GLN A 81 31.90 -18.01 32.99
C GLN A 81 33.31 -17.51 32.85
N ASN A 82 33.79 -16.87 33.92
CA ASN A 82 35.20 -16.68 34.18
C ASN A 82 35.91 -18.00 33.83
N ALA A 83 36.81 -17.93 32.86
CA ALA A 83 37.74 -19.00 32.56
C ALA A 83 38.57 -19.28 33.82
N LEU A 84 38.15 -20.28 34.61
CA LEU A 84 39.01 -20.89 35.60
C LEU A 84 40.01 -21.76 34.85
N ILE A 85 41.09 -21.13 34.39
CA ILE A 85 42.35 -21.83 34.16
C ILE A 85 42.73 -22.43 35.51
N THR A 86 42.56 -23.73 35.66
CA THR A 86 42.98 -24.48 36.84
C THR A 86 44.51 -24.53 36.90
N ASN A 87 45.11 -23.46 37.42
CA ASN A 87 46.48 -23.51 37.91
C ASN A 87 46.45 -24.13 39.31
N LYS A 88 47.01 -25.34 39.41
CA LYS A 88 47.35 -26.02 40.67
C LYS A 88 48.33 -25.15 41.46
N TYR A 89 47.87 -24.41 42.46
CA TYR A 89 48.67 -24.06 43.63
C TYR A 89 47.72 -23.83 44.82
N GLN A 90 47.85 -24.68 45.84
CA GLN A 90 47.24 -24.47 47.15
C GLN A 90 48.01 -23.34 47.85
N GLY A 91 47.42 -22.16 47.90
CA GLY A 91 47.93 -21.01 48.63
C GLY A 91 46.76 -20.16 49.11
N THR A 92 46.64 -20.03 50.44
CA THR A 92 45.94 -18.98 51.20
C THR A 92 44.79 -18.25 50.50
N HIS A 93 43.55 -18.56 50.91
CA HIS A 93 42.36 -17.80 50.50
C HIS A 93 42.46 -16.35 50.99
N GLN A 94 42.92 -15.45 50.12
CA GLN A 94 42.61 -14.03 50.25
C GLN A 94 41.19 -13.83 49.74
N GLY A 95 40.26 -13.60 50.67
CA GLY A 95 38.90 -13.20 50.33
C GLY A 95 38.93 -11.91 49.52
N THR A 96 38.63 -11.99 48.24
CA THR A 96 38.34 -10.81 47.42
C THR A 96 37.00 -10.25 47.91
N GLY A 97 37.07 -9.32 48.85
CA GLY A 97 35.91 -8.57 49.35
C GLY A 97 35.07 -8.08 48.18
N GLY A 98 33.84 -8.59 48.09
CA GLY A 98 32.93 -8.31 46.99
C GLY A 98 32.64 -6.83 46.90
N ARG A 99 33.12 -6.17 45.84
CA ARG A 99 32.55 -4.89 45.39
C ARG A 99 31.21 -5.24 44.73
N THR A 100 30.13 -5.10 45.48
CA THR A 100 28.75 -5.45 45.06
C THR A 100 28.11 -4.43 44.13
N SER A 101 28.81 -3.37 43.74
CA SER A 101 28.32 -2.37 42.78
C SER A 101 29.15 -2.37 41.50
N SER A 102 28.61 -3.01 40.46
CA SER A 102 29.04 -2.80 39.09
C SER A 102 28.85 -1.32 38.72
N GLN A 103 29.94 -0.63 38.33
CA GLN A 103 29.87 0.70 37.71
C GLN A 103 29.54 0.66 36.21
N LEU A 104 29.34 -0.53 35.64
CA LEU A 104 28.91 -0.67 34.25
C LEU A 104 27.48 -0.12 34.13
N GLN A 105 27.26 0.75 33.14
CA GLN A 105 25.92 1.23 32.81
C GLN A 105 25.02 0.01 32.58
N LYS A 106 23.90 -0.05 33.32
CA LYS A 106 22.89 -1.10 33.15
C LYS A 106 22.49 -1.09 31.67
N LYS A 107 22.72 -2.22 30.98
CA LYS A 107 22.24 -2.41 29.60
C LYS A 107 20.74 -2.09 29.60
N GLU A 108 20.34 -1.13 28.77
CA GLU A 108 18.94 -0.75 28.66
C GLU A 108 18.10 -1.99 28.38
N GLU A 109 17.02 -2.14 29.15
CA GLU A 109 16.08 -3.25 28.96
C GLU A 109 15.53 -3.17 27.54
N TYR A 110 15.68 -4.25 26.78
CA TYR A 110 15.13 -4.33 25.43
C TYR A 110 13.61 -4.17 25.51
N ARG A 111 13.11 -3.02 25.05
CA ARG A 111 11.68 -2.79 24.85
C ARG A 111 11.38 -3.12 23.38
N PRO A 112 10.43 -4.02 23.10
CA PRO A 112 10.00 -4.25 21.73
C PRO A 112 9.48 -2.94 21.13
N ALA A 113 9.75 -2.72 19.85
CA ALA A 113 9.21 -1.56 19.15
C ALA A 113 7.67 -1.56 19.23
N PRO A 114 7.03 -0.39 19.28
CA PRO A 114 5.57 -0.31 19.28
C PRO A 114 4.99 -0.98 18.02
N PRO A 115 3.78 -1.56 18.12
CA PRO A 115 3.14 -2.19 16.97
C PRO A 115 2.86 -1.16 15.85
N LYS A 116 2.87 -1.62 14.60
CA LYS A 116 2.54 -0.76 13.46
C LYS A 116 1.05 -0.41 13.48
N ALA A 117 0.73 0.89 13.47
CA ALA A 117 -0.65 1.39 13.55
C ALA A 117 -1.49 1.18 12.26
N GLY A 118 -0.88 0.82 11.13
CA GLY A 118 -1.59 0.54 9.88
C GLY A 118 -2.40 1.72 9.32
N ALA A 119 -1.92 2.96 9.53
CA ALA A 119 -2.64 4.16 9.15
C ALA A 119 -2.87 4.28 7.63
N PHE A 120 -1.98 3.71 6.81
CA PHE A 120 -2.04 3.77 5.34
C PHE A 120 -2.56 2.48 4.70
N ASP A 121 -2.83 1.45 5.50
CA ASP A 121 -3.26 0.15 4.98
C ASP A 121 -4.66 0.28 4.38
N GLN A 122 -4.84 -0.30 3.19
CA GLN A 122 -6.12 -0.32 2.46
C GLN A 122 -7.16 -1.05 3.29
N ARG A 123 -8.36 -0.47 3.37
CA ARG A 123 -9.47 -1.08 4.09
C ARG A 123 -10.30 -1.96 3.17
N THR A 124 -10.98 -2.94 3.73
CA THR A 124 -11.90 -3.80 2.99
C THR A 124 -13.05 -2.96 2.42
N ILE A 125 -13.28 -3.09 1.11
CA ILE A 125 -14.36 -2.38 0.41
C ILE A 125 -15.62 -3.26 0.48
N SER A 126 -16.67 -2.77 1.13
CA SER A 126 -17.98 -3.43 1.10
C SER A 126 -18.65 -3.23 -0.25
N VAL A 127 -19.51 -4.18 -0.64
CA VAL A 127 -20.33 -4.08 -1.84
C VAL A 127 -21.18 -2.80 -1.78
N SER A 128 -21.12 -1.97 -2.84
CA SER A 128 -21.92 -0.75 -2.92
C SER A 128 -23.41 -1.05 -3.11
N ASP A 129 -24.26 -0.14 -2.66
CA ASP A 129 -25.67 -0.18 -3.03
C ASP A 129 -25.85 0.07 -4.52
N PHE A 130 -24.99 0.89 -5.14
CA PHE A 130 -24.98 1.08 -6.60
C PHE A 130 -24.99 -0.24 -7.38
N ARG A 131 -24.15 -1.19 -6.98
CA ARG A 131 -24.10 -2.52 -7.60
C ARG A 131 -25.43 -3.26 -7.50
N ARG A 132 -26.08 -3.21 -6.33
CA ARG A 132 -27.39 -3.84 -6.11
C ARG A 132 -28.49 -3.21 -6.97
N TYR A 133 -28.51 -1.88 -7.07
CA TYR A 133 -29.47 -1.15 -7.90
C TYR A 133 -29.24 -1.39 -9.40
N TYR A 134 -27.98 -1.53 -9.82
CA TYR A 134 -27.65 -1.89 -11.20
C TYR A 134 -28.12 -3.30 -11.54
N ASP A 135 -27.77 -4.29 -10.70
CA ASP A 135 -28.12 -5.70 -10.92
C ASP A 135 -29.66 -5.91 -10.90
N ARG A 136 -30.39 -5.10 -10.12
CA ARG A 136 -31.86 -5.08 -10.10
C ARG A 136 -32.48 -4.42 -11.35
N GLY A 137 -31.75 -3.55 -12.05
CA GLY A 137 -32.20 -2.88 -13.27
C GLY A 137 -32.86 -1.51 -13.06
N ASP A 138 -32.86 -0.99 -11.83
CA ASP A 138 -33.57 0.22 -11.42
C ASP A 138 -32.86 1.51 -11.84
N LEU A 139 -31.56 1.44 -12.16
CA LEU A 139 -30.81 2.64 -12.52
C LEU A 139 -31.27 3.21 -13.88
N PRO A 140 -31.37 4.55 -14.00
CA PRO A 140 -31.83 5.23 -15.21
C PRO A 140 -30.73 5.34 -16.28
N ILE A 141 -29.78 4.42 -16.31
CA ILE A 141 -28.62 4.41 -17.21
C ILE A 141 -28.46 3.05 -17.90
N LYS A 142 -27.86 3.06 -19.09
CA LYS A 142 -27.39 1.88 -19.83
C LYS A 142 -26.03 2.15 -20.45
N VAL A 143 -25.26 1.08 -20.67
CA VAL A 143 -24.02 1.15 -21.45
C VAL A 143 -24.39 1.23 -22.93
N ASP A 144 -23.82 2.20 -23.64
CA ASP A 144 -23.85 2.25 -25.09
C ASP A 144 -22.74 1.38 -25.66
N HIS A 145 -23.11 0.44 -26.53
CA HIS A 145 -22.19 -0.46 -27.23
C HIS A 145 -21.99 -0.07 -28.71
N GLN A 146 -22.55 1.05 -29.17
CA GLN A 146 -22.56 1.42 -30.58
C GLN A 146 -21.24 2.01 -31.11
N GLY A 147 -20.24 2.27 -30.25
CA GLY A 147 -18.98 2.90 -30.63
C GLY A 147 -17.72 2.25 -30.05
N SER A 148 -16.55 2.71 -30.52
CA SER A 148 -15.23 2.27 -30.02
C SER A 148 -14.92 2.75 -28.60
N VAL A 149 -15.68 3.71 -28.07
CA VAL A 149 -15.57 4.23 -26.70
C VAL A 149 -16.90 4.01 -26.00
N ASN A 150 -16.87 3.37 -24.84
CA ASN A 150 -18.07 3.17 -24.02
C ASN A 150 -18.67 4.54 -23.65
N ARG A 151 -19.97 4.70 -23.87
CA ARG A 151 -20.75 5.88 -23.46
C ARG A 151 -21.91 5.44 -22.56
N ILE A 152 -22.50 6.38 -21.85
CA ILE A 152 -23.73 6.14 -21.09
C ILE A 152 -24.92 6.69 -21.87
N ILE A 153 -26.01 5.92 -21.90
CA ILE A 153 -27.31 6.37 -22.39
C ILE A 153 -28.23 6.50 -21.18
N TRP A 154 -28.79 7.70 -21.02
CA TRP A 154 -29.80 7.98 -20.02
C TRP A 154 -31.16 7.47 -20.51
N LYS A 155 -31.81 6.62 -19.72
CA LYS A 155 -33.20 6.18 -19.99
C LYS A 155 -34.20 7.32 -19.76
N ILE A 156 -33.88 8.19 -18.80
CA ILE A 156 -34.68 9.34 -18.36
C ILE A 156 -33.72 10.54 -18.31
N SER A 157 -34.17 11.70 -18.78
CA SER A 157 -33.33 12.91 -18.77
C SER A 157 -32.83 13.22 -17.36
N PRO A 158 -31.54 13.53 -17.16
CA PRO A 158 -30.97 13.90 -15.86
C PRO A 158 -31.73 15.02 -15.16
N GLU A 159 -32.32 15.94 -15.92
CA GLU A 159 -33.09 17.08 -15.42
C GLU A 159 -34.40 16.67 -14.75
N GLN A 160 -34.96 15.51 -15.11
CA GLN A 160 -36.24 15.01 -14.58
C GLN A 160 -36.07 14.02 -13.43
N LEU A 161 -34.83 13.60 -13.15
CA LEU A 161 -34.54 12.66 -12.07
C LEU A 161 -34.70 13.31 -10.69
N ASP A 162 -35.03 12.47 -9.72
CA ASP A 162 -35.03 12.82 -8.29
C ASP A 162 -33.61 12.65 -7.71
N TYR A 163 -32.99 13.77 -7.36
CA TYR A 163 -31.62 13.79 -6.87
C TYR A 163 -31.50 13.25 -5.44
N HIS A 164 -32.56 13.31 -4.63
CA HIS A 164 -32.53 12.73 -3.29
C HIS A 164 -32.38 11.21 -3.33
N HIS A 165 -32.98 10.55 -4.33
CA HIS A 165 -32.86 9.11 -4.49
C HIS A 165 -31.58 8.71 -5.22
N TYR A 166 -31.33 9.29 -6.41
CA TYR A 166 -30.30 8.77 -7.30
C TYR A 166 -28.89 9.26 -6.97
N LEU A 167 -28.71 10.55 -6.64
CA LEU A 167 -27.36 11.12 -6.49
C LEU A 167 -26.55 10.42 -5.36
N PRO A 168 -27.11 10.13 -4.17
CA PRO A 168 -26.38 9.37 -3.15
C PRO A 168 -25.97 7.97 -3.60
N ILE A 169 -26.82 7.27 -4.38
CA ILE A 169 -26.52 5.93 -4.91
C ILE A 169 -25.34 6.00 -5.89
N PHE A 170 -25.31 7.00 -6.76
CA PHE A 170 -24.18 7.21 -7.68
C PHE A 170 -22.89 7.54 -6.95
N PHE A 171 -22.94 8.40 -5.93
CA PHE A 171 -21.80 8.68 -5.07
C PHE A 171 -21.31 7.45 -4.31
N ASP A 172 -22.21 6.58 -3.83
CA ASP A 172 -21.85 5.32 -3.17
C ASP A 172 -21.07 4.39 -4.12
N GLY A 173 -21.46 4.37 -5.40
CA GLY A 173 -20.84 3.58 -6.47
C GLY A 173 -19.42 4.00 -6.86
N LEU A 174 -18.94 5.18 -6.46
CA LEU A 174 -17.56 5.63 -6.77
C LEU A 174 -16.48 4.75 -6.11
N ARG A 175 -16.83 3.94 -5.12
CA ARG A 175 -15.93 2.93 -4.52
C ARG A 175 -15.72 1.69 -5.39
N GLU A 176 -16.53 1.50 -6.44
CA GLU A 176 -16.45 0.32 -7.29
C GLU A 176 -15.18 0.34 -8.15
N LYS A 177 -14.54 -0.83 -8.25
CA LYS A 177 -13.32 -1.03 -9.05
C LYS A 177 -13.53 -1.91 -10.28
N MET A 178 -14.65 -2.63 -10.34
CA MET A 178 -14.95 -3.55 -11.43
C MET A 178 -15.79 -2.86 -12.50
N ASP A 179 -15.43 -3.09 -13.76
CA ASP A 179 -16.29 -2.74 -14.89
C ASP A 179 -17.41 -3.79 -15.04
N PRO A 180 -18.64 -3.39 -15.44
CA PRO A 180 -19.06 -2.06 -15.92
C PRO A 180 -19.45 -1.06 -14.81
N TYR A 181 -19.49 -1.49 -13.54
CA TYR A 181 -19.99 -0.67 -12.42
C TYR A 181 -19.19 0.61 -12.22
N ARG A 182 -17.84 0.52 -12.21
CA ARG A 182 -16.94 1.66 -12.03
C ARG A 182 -17.20 2.74 -13.09
N PHE A 183 -17.15 2.35 -14.36
CA PHE A 183 -17.38 3.25 -15.49
C PHE A 183 -18.76 3.95 -15.41
N LEU A 184 -19.81 3.19 -15.11
CA LEU A 184 -21.18 3.72 -15.01
C LEU A 184 -21.35 4.68 -13.83
N ALA A 185 -20.80 4.35 -12.67
CA ALA A 185 -20.89 5.19 -11.48
C ALA A 185 -20.17 6.54 -11.71
N ILE A 186 -18.96 6.51 -12.28
CA ILE A 186 -18.19 7.73 -12.56
C ILE A 186 -18.93 8.61 -13.56
N LEU A 187 -19.22 8.11 -14.76
CA LEU A 187 -19.86 8.93 -15.79
C LEU A 187 -21.28 9.36 -15.42
N GLY A 188 -22.03 8.49 -14.74
CA GLY A 188 -23.36 8.82 -14.23
C GLY A 188 -23.29 9.97 -13.23
N THR A 189 -22.32 9.94 -12.31
CA THR A 189 -22.12 11.03 -11.33
C THR A 189 -21.76 12.34 -12.03
N TYR A 190 -20.83 12.33 -12.99
CA TYR A 190 -20.50 13.52 -13.77
C TYR A 190 -21.72 14.09 -14.54
N GLY A 191 -22.49 13.22 -15.19
CA GLY A 191 -23.69 13.63 -15.92
C GLY A 191 -24.79 14.20 -15.02
N LEU A 192 -24.94 13.71 -13.79
CA LEU A 192 -25.86 14.29 -12.80
C LEU A 192 -25.36 15.64 -12.28
N LEU A 193 -24.06 15.78 -12.01
CA LEU A 193 -23.52 17.06 -11.53
C LEU A 193 -23.60 18.15 -12.61
N GLU A 194 -23.40 17.81 -13.88
CA GLU A 194 -23.50 18.76 -14.99
C GLU A 194 -24.92 19.28 -15.24
N ASN A 195 -25.92 18.40 -15.09
CA ASN A 195 -27.32 18.72 -15.40
C ASN A 195 -28.19 18.93 -14.14
N GLY A 196 -27.59 18.96 -12.95
CA GLY A 196 -28.32 18.99 -11.68
C GLY A 196 -28.74 20.38 -11.23
N GLY A 197 -27.95 21.41 -11.56
CA GLY A 197 -28.21 22.80 -11.17
C GLY A 197 -28.65 22.93 -9.70
N ASN A 198 -29.81 23.55 -9.48
CA ASN A 198 -30.33 23.85 -8.14
C ASN A 198 -30.79 22.62 -7.33
N LYS A 199 -30.87 21.43 -7.95
CA LYS A 199 -31.26 20.18 -7.27
C LYS A 199 -30.14 19.56 -6.44
N ILE A 200 -28.90 20.00 -6.64
CA ILE A 200 -27.72 19.44 -5.95
C ILE A 200 -27.66 19.92 -4.50
N LEU A 201 -27.92 21.21 -4.26
CA LEU A 201 -27.78 21.86 -2.95
C LEU A 201 -28.58 21.16 -1.83
N PRO A 202 -29.87 20.81 -2.00
CA PRO A 202 -30.66 20.14 -0.96
C PRO A 202 -30.17 18.73 -0.60
N VAL A 203 -29.38 18.10 -1.47
CA VAL A 203 -28.94 16.70 -1.34
C VAL A 203 -27.58 16.59 -0.64
N ILE A 204 -26.84 17.70 -0.49
CA ILE A 204 -25.49 17.72 0.11
C ILE A 204 -25.38 16.93 1.42
N PRO A 205 -26.29 17.06 2.41
CA PRO A 205 -26.21 16.30 3.66
C PRO A 205 -26.22 14.78 3.45
N GLN A 206 -26.91 14.29 2.42
CA GLN A 206 -27.00 12.86 2.10
C GLN A 206 -25.73 12.33 1.42
N LEU A 207 -24.95 13.20 0.77
CA LEU A 207 -23.71 12.81 0.08
C LEU A 207 -22.52 12.63 1.05
N ILE A 208 -22.56 13.25 2.23
CA ILE A 208 -21.44 13.26 3.18
C ILE A 208 -21.02 11.85 3.59
N ILE A 209 -22.00 10.96 3.85
CA ILE A 209 -21.71 9.58 4.26
C ILE A 209 -21.06 8.80 3.11
N PRO A 210 -21.63 8.72 1.89
CA PRO A 210 -20.96 8.10 0.75
C PRO A 210 -19.54 8.62 0.50
N ILE A 211 -19.34 9.95 0.47
CA ILE A 211 -18.03 10.58 0.24
C ILE A 211 -17.04 10.14 1.32
N LYS A 212 -17.43 10.24 2.59
CA LYS A 212 -16.60 9.81 3.72
C LYS A 212 -16.24 8.33 3.60
N THR A 213 -17.18 7.48 3.23
CA THR A 213 -16.97 6.03 3.12
C THR A 213 -15.97 5.71 2.01
N ASN A 214 -16.08 6.39 0.87
CA ASN A 214 -15.18 6.24 -0.28
C ASN A 214 -13.75 6.70 0.05
N LEU A 215 -13.59 7.87 0.70
CA LEU A 215 -12.29 8.35 1.15
C LEU A 215 -11.66 7.40 2.19
N ASN A 216 -12.48 6.85 3.09
CA ASN A 216 -12.02 5.92 4.12
C ASN A 216 -11.54 4.55 3.59
N THR A 217 -11.76 4.22 2.32
CA THR A 217 -11.22 2.98 1.70
C THR A 217 -9.69 2.95 1.71
N ARG A 218 -9.03 4.13 1.76
CA ARG A 218 -7.57 4.28 1.69
C ARG A 218 -6.95 3.73 0.40
N ASP A 219 -7.76 3.59 -0.64
CA ASP A 219 -7.33 3.19 -1.97
C ASP A 219 -7.03 4.44 -2.83
N PRO A 220 -5.78 4.63 -3.29
CA PRO A 220 -5.39 5.73 -4.17
C PRO A 220 -6.33 5.94 -5.37
N SER A 221 -6.74 4.86 -6.03
CA SER A 221 -7.55 4.94 -7.25
C SER A 221 -9.01 5.36 -7.01
N ILE A 222 -9.50 5.17 -5.78
CA ILE A 222 -10.85 5.61 -5.36
C ILE A 222 -10.77 7.05 -4.87
N ILE A 223 -9.76 7.37 -4.06
CA ILE A 223 -9.54 8.73 -3.52
C ILE A 223 -9.35 9.73 -4.67
N GLU A 224 -8.56 9.39 -5.70
CA GLU A 224 -8.35 10.23 -6.88
C GLU A 224 -9.68 10.59 -7.57
N VAL A 225 -10.51 9.58 -7.84
CA VAL A 225 -11.82 9.78 -8.47
C VAL A 225 -12.74 10.60 -7.58
N GLN A 226 -12.76 10.30 -6.27
CA GLN A 226 -13.60 11.01 -5.32
C GLN A 226 -13.22 12.49 -5.20
N LEU A 227 -11.94 12.82 -5.21
CA LEU A 227 -11.45 14.20 -5.20
C LEU A 227 -11.83 14.95 -6.48
N LYS A 228 -11.65 14.34 -7.66
CA LYS A 228 -12.09 14.92 -8.95
C LYS A 228 -13.60 15.16 -8.99
N VAL A 229 -14.40 14.25 -8.42
CA VAL A 229 -15.86 14.43 -8.29
C VAL A 229 -16.19 15.54 -7.30
N LEU A 230 -15.46 15.68 -6.18
CA LEU A 230 -15.65 16.77 -5.22
C LEU A 230 -15.35 18.14 -5.84
N GLN A 231 -14.28 18.26 -6.62
CA GLN A 231 -13.98 19.48 -7.37
C GLN A 231 -15.14 19.84 -8.31
N LYS A 232 -15.65 18.86 -9.06
CA LYS A 232 -16.81 19.06 -9.93
C LYS A 232 -18.06 19.46 -9.15
N LEU A 233 -18.34 18.79 -8.02
CA LEU A 233 -19.52 19.05 -7.17
C LEU A 233 -19.56 20.52 -6.73
N VAL A 234 -18.44 21.02 -6.22
CA VAL A 234 -18.31 22.40 -5.74
C VAL A 234 -18.48 23.41 -6.87
N LEU A 235 -17.96 23.11 -8.07
CA LEU A 235 -18.12 23.97 -9.24
C LEU A 235 -19.51 23.90 -9.90
N SER A 236 -20.36 22.95 -9.49
CA SER A 236 -21.66 22.72 -10.13
C SER A 236 -22.80 23.59 -9.58
N GLY A 237 -22.59 24.32 -8.47
CA GLY A 237 -23.62 25.21 -7.93
C GLY A 237 -23.07 26.29 -6.99
N GLU A 238 -23.67 27.48 -7.03
CA GLU A 238 -23.16 28.71 -6.40
C GLU A 238 -22.98 28.60 -4.88
N MET A 239 -23.91 27.94 -4.18
CA MET A 239 -23.87 27.80 -2.72
C MET A 239 -23.39 26.41 -2.23
N VAL A 240 -22.91 25.57 -3.15
CA VAL A 240 -22.52 24.19 -2.79
C VAL A 240 -21.25 24.18 -1.94
N GLY A 241 -20.29 25.07 -2.23
CA GLY A 241 -19.06 25.21 -1.45
C GLY A 241 -19.35 25.60 0.01
N GLU A 242 -20.14 26.65 0.22
CA GLU A 242 -20.56 27.11 1.56
C GLU A 242 -21.31 26.01 2.34
N ALA A 243 -22.20 25.28 1.67
CA ALA A 243 -22.95 24.18 2.30
C ALA A 243 -22.07 23.00 2.75
N LEU A 244 -20.86 22.85 2.21
CA LEU A 244 -19.92 21.79 2.59
C LEU A 244 -19.08 22.12 3.81
N VAL A 245 -18.90 23.41 4.16
CA VAL A 245 -18.05 23.86 5.26
C VAL A 245 -18.34 23.17 6.60
N PRO A 246 -19.62 22.99 7.02
CA PRO A 246 -19.93 22.30 8.27
C PRO A 246 -19.43 20.84 8.32
N TYR A 247 -19.23 20.22 7.15
CA TYR A 247 -18.86 18.81 7.00
C TYR A 247 -17.35 18.59 6.81
N TYR A 248 -16.53 19.63 6.72
CA TYR A 248 -15.07 19.51 6.58
C TYR A 248 -14.42 18.64 7.66
N ARG A 249 -14.94 18.68 8.90
CA ARG A 249 -14.47 17.81 10.00
C ARG A 249 -14.56 16.31 9.68
N GLN A 250 -15.52 15.92 8.85
CA GLN A 250 -15.74 14.52 8.49
C GLN A 250 -14.94 14.09 7.26
N LEU A 251 -14.67 15.02 6.34
CA LEU A 251 -14.11 14.73 5.02
C LEU A 251 -12.58 14.94 4.96
N LEU A 252 -12.08 16.02 5.56
CA LEU A 252 -10.68 16.44 5.45
C LEU A 252 -9.64 15.57 6.20
N PRO A 253 -9.95 14.80 7.26
CA PRO A 253 -8.94 13.97 7.95
C PRO A 253 -8.19 13.02 7.03
N ILE A 254 -8.87 12.45 6.02
CA ILE A 254 -8.23 11.53 5.06
C ILE A 254 -7.33 12.29 4.09
N MET A 255 -7.71 13.51 3.70
CA MET A 255 -6.88 14.35 2.84
C MET A 255 -5.58 14.75 3.57
N ASN A 256 -5.65 15.05 4.87
CA ASN A 256 -4.45 15.33 5.67
C ASN A 256 -3.44 14.17 5.65
N LEU A 257 -3.93 12.92 5.72
CA LEU A 257 -3.10 11.72 5.68
C LEU A 257 -2.29 11.62 4.37
N TYR A 258 -2.88 12.03 3.24
CA TYR A 258 -2.27 11.89 1.90
C TYR A 258 -1.71 13.20 1.32
N LYS A 259 -1.85 14.34 2.01
CA LYS A 259 -1.42 15.67 1.52
C LYS A 259 0.05 15.71 1.08
N ASN A 260 0.93 15.08 1.85
CA ASN A 260 2.37 15.06 1.56
C ASN A 260 2.81 13.88 0.67
N ARG A 261 1.86 13.08 0.16
CA ARG A 261 2.17 11.94 -0.70
C ARG A 261 2.37 12.42 -2.14
N ASN A 262 3.52 13.05 -2.37
CA ASN A 262 3.94 13.54 -3.67
C ASN A 262 5.03 12.62 -4.28
N SER A 263 5.14 12.59 -5.61
CA SER A 263 6.16 11.85 -6.33
C SER A 263 7.39 12.73 -6.54
N ASN A 264 8.42 12.56 -5.70
CA ASN A 264 9.67 13.30 -5.87
C ASN A 264 10.53 12.65 -6.96
N LEU A 265 10.45 13.18 -8.18
CA LEU A 265 11.16 12.68 -9.36
C LEU A 265 12.55 13.30 -9.55
N GLY A 266 12.98 14.22 -8.66
CA GLY A 266 14.28 14.88 -8.78
C GLY A 266 14.38 15.67 -10.08
N ASP A 267 15.40 15.37 -10.89
CA ASP A 267 15.63 15.99 -12.21
C ASP A 267 14.86 15.31 -13.35
N PHE A 268 14.07 14.27 -13.06
CA PHE A 268 13.26 13.57 -14.06
C PHE A 268 11.91 14.26 -14.28
N ILE A 269 11.43 14.24 -15.53
CA ILE A 269 10.16 14.84 -15.93
C ILE A 269 8.99 13.88 -15.62
N GLU A 270 7.93 14.41 -15.01
CA GLU A 270 6.69 13.66 -14.81
C GLU A 270 5.82 13.63 -16.07
N TYR A 271 5.67 12.47 -16.72
CA TYR A 271 4.85 12.32 -17.94
C TYR A 271 3.35 12.09 -17.68
N ASN A 272 2.93 11.80 -16.44
CA ASN A 272 1.54 11.50 -16.09
C ASN A 272 0.71 12.72 -15.67
N GLN A 273 1.25 13.93 -15.82
CA GLN A 273 0.60 15.20 -15.45
C GLN A 273 -0.78 15.35 -16.10
N ARG A 274 -0.92 15.01 -17.40
CA ARG A 274 -2.20 15.06 -18.12
C ARG A 274 -3.29 14.19 -17.48
N LYS A 275 -2.91 13.08 -16.83
CA LYS A 275 -3.85 12.16 -16.19
C LYS A 275 -4.26 12.62 -14.78
N ARG A 276 -3.55 13.61 -14.18
CA ARG A 276 -3.79 14.13 -12.83
C ARG A 276 -3.92 13.00 -11.80
N VAL A 277 -2.88 12.16 -11.71
CA VAL A 277 -2.84 10.96 -10.85
C VAL A 277 -2.18 11.24 -9.50
N ASN A 278 -1.35 12.28 -9.42
CA ASN A 278 -0.66 12.65 -8.20
C ASN A 278 -1.66 13.14 -7.14
N ILE A 279 -1.78 12.37 -6.05
CA ILE A 279 -2.79 12.62 -5.01
C ILE A 279 -2.45 13.88 -4.20
N GLY A 280 -1.17 14.16 -3.94
CA GLY A 280 -0.76 15.34 -3.19
C GLY A 280 -1.23 16.63 -3.88
N ASP A 281 -0.94 16.75 -5.17
CA ASP A 281 -1.32 17.92 -5.98
C ASP A 281 -2.84 18.01 -6.11
N LEU A 282 -3.52 16.88 -6.31
CA LEU A 282 -4.98 16.83 -6.40
C LEU A 282 -5.66 17.27 -5.10
N ILE A 283 -5.10 16.91 -3.95
CA ILE A 283 -5.60 17.35 -2.64
C ILE A 283 -5.41 18.85 -2.51
N GLN A 284 -4.23 19.37 -2.84
CA GLN A 284 -3.94 20.80 -2.74
C GLN A 284 -4.93 21.63 -3.60
N GLU A 285 -5.12 21.26 -4.87
CA GLU A 285 -6.09 21.90 -5.76
C GLU A 285 -7.53 21.80 -5.24
N THR A 286 -7.90 20.67 -4.62
CA THR A 286 -9.24 20.51 -4.03
C THR A 286 -9.45 21.43 -2.83
N LEU A 287 -8.44 21.60 -1.98
CA LEU A 287 -8.51 22.48 -0.82
C LEU A 287 -8.57 23.96 -1.24
N GLU A 288 -7.84 24.34 -2.27
CA GLU A 288 -7.90 25.69 -2.86
C GLU A 288 -9.29 26.00 -3.40
N LEU A 289 -9.90 25.05 -4.12
CA LEU A 289 -11.28 25.20 -4.60
C LEU A 289 -12.29 25.29 -3.45
N PHE A 290 -12.08 24.55 -2.36
CA PHE A 290 -12.92 24.61 -1.17
C PHE A 290 -12.81 25.95 -0.44
N GLU A 291 -11.64 26.57 -0.45
CA GLU A 291 -11.44 27.92 0.09
C GLU A 291 -12.08 28.99 -0.79
N GLN A 292 -11.89 28.90 -2.12
CA GLN A 292 -12.44 29.88 -3.08
C GLN A 292 -13.97 29.92 -3.12
N THR A 293 -14.63 28.81 -2.86
CA THR A 293 -16.10 28.68 -2.98
C THR A 293 -16.82 28.54 -1.65
N GLY A 294 -16.08 28.35 -0.55
CA GLY A 294 -16.66 28.07 0.77
C GLY A 294 -16.98 29.33 1.61
N GLY A 295 -16.72 30.53 1.08
CA GLY A 295 -16.95 31.79 1.79
C GLY A 295 -15.89 32.09 2.86
N GLU A 296 -16.17 33.09 3.70
CA GLU A 296 -15.21 33.67 4.66
C GLU A 296 -14.70 32.66 5.72
N ASP A 297 -15.58 31.76 6.18
CA ASP A 297 -15.25 30.79 7.23
C ASP A 297 -14.53 29.53 6.72
N ALA A 298 -14.37 29.37 5.40
CA ALA A 298 -13.82 28.15 4.81
C ALA A 298 -12.37 27.90 5.26
N TYR A 299 -11.51 28.92 5.17
CA TYR A 299 -10.10 28.81 5.50
C TYR A 299 -9.87 28.36 6.94
N ILE A 300 -10.58 28.97 7.90
CA ILE A 300 -10.46 28.65 9.32
C ILE A 300 -10.81 27.18 9.55
N ASN A 301 -11.93 26.70 8.98
CA ASN A 301 -12.35 25.31 9.13
C ASN A 301 -11.37 24.33 8.45
N ILE A 302 -10.79 24.68 7.31
CA ILE A 302 -9.76 23.88 6.65
C ILE A 302 -8.49 23.82 7.52
N LYS A 303 -7.99 24.96 8.01
CA LYS A 303 -6.77 25.04 8.84
C LYS A 303 -6.90 24.25 10.14
N TYR A 304 -8.09 24.23 10.76
CA TYR A 304 -8.37 23.40 11.94
C TYR A 304 -8.20 21.89 11.66
N MET A 305 -8.55 21.43 10.47
CA MET A 305 -8.46 20.02 10.10
C MET A 305 -7.12 19.64 9.47
N ILE A 306 -6.51 20.57 8.76
CA ILE A 306 -5.23 20.40 8.04
C ILE A 306 -4.32 21.56 8.44
N PRO A 307 -3.55 21.42 9.54
CA PRO A 307 -2.71 22.50 10.04
C PRO A 307 -1.62 22.98 9.07
N THR A 308 -1.26 22.14 8.10
CA THR A 308 -0.22 22.42 7.08
C THR A 308 -0.75 23.06 5.80
N TYR A 309 -2.05 23.35 5.71
CA TYR A 309 -2.62 24.08 4.58
C TYR A 309 -2.36 25.58 4.76
N GLU A 310 -1.99 26.28 3.70
CA GLU A 310 -1.83 27.75 3.68
C GLU A 310 -2.85 28.36 2.73
N SER A 311 -3.35 29.55 3.07
CA SER A 311 -4.40 30.22 2.30
C SER A 311 -3.92 30.50 0.88
N CYS A 312 -4.81 30.31 -0.10
CA CYS A 312 -4.54 30.70 -1.49
C CYS A 312 -5.02 32.12 -1.82
N ILE A 313 -5.94 32.68 -1.04
CA ILE A 313 -6.62 33.95 -1.34
C ILE A 313 -5.97 35.13 -0.60
N LEU A 314 -5.45 34.89 0.60
CA LEU A 314 -4.90 35.93 1.49
C LEU A 314 -3.38 36.14 1.33
N ASN A 315 -2.79 35.68 0.21
CA ASN A 315 -1.36 35.84 -0.10
C ASN A 315 -1.07 37.09 -0.93
#